data_AF-A0A6A5BSN0-F1
#
_entry.id   AF-A0A6A5BSN0-F1
#
_cell.length_a   1.000
_cell.length_b   1.000
_cell.length_c   1.000
_cell.angle_alpha   90.00
_cell.angle_beta   90.00
_cell.angle_gamma   90.00
#
_symmetry.space_group_name_H-M   'P 1'
#
loop_
_entity.id
_entity.type
_entity.pdbx_description
1 polymer ?
#
loop_
_entity_poly.entity_id
_entity_poly.type
_entity_poly.pdbx_seq_one_letter_code
_entity_poly.pdbx_strand_id
1 'polypeptide(L)'
;MSTEKKVKKAGKKWKEILEEPPKVSATELMRDHDYMGTLAKQGGSIKTWHDRLCILHQGKLYYYVSQKDTKPKGMINIQGLICEGVELAKKKYGIKIISPHRTYYLACEDNNEQERWIKEINNSSMRNSDYRLHVVDPDLSEDCTFHDLQKAIDQAQDGDHIVLRSGIYKLNETLVIKKPLTIRGVYPDMDLVHLCSCEGVKTIIKVDAFNDNLTVQELEKQRLLGIDKNVVTIEHLTLTQNASKDTILFYENTSCLEVMSGICKLDHVMIRGGYGHGIIVNNRLNRKQKSNNGTAMTAVKATNSESKESFSFSLSLTTNGDGNHSHHDQAQSPDIRSISSSLSSSSLPSDMPVKKPPIEPTKLIVSECHIECNKIHGIKFCDDSQGEISKSIFQKNEGHAIICTDDSDVKIERSVFSNHSKNAIYLRSTKTITVFKNKMHANGLGGKAHIAVAADAAPCASEENEFL
;
A
#
# COMPACT_ATOMS: atom_id res chain seq x y z
N MET A 1 -42.72 -9.89 32.85
CA MET A 1 -41.44 -10.62 33.07
C MET A 1 -40.40 -10.07 32.10
N SER A 2 -39.12 -10.02 32.49
CA SER A 2 -38.07 -9.28 31.78
C SER A 2 -37.67 -9.86 30.41
N THR A 3 -37.07 -8.99 29.60
CA THR A 3 -36.50 -9.26 28.26
C THR A 3 -35.44 -10.36 28.25
N GLU A 4 -34.73 -10.57 29.36
CA GLU A 4 -33.65 -11.54 29.51
C GLU A 4 -34.07 -12.98 29.17
N LYS A 5 -35.34 -13.36 29.42
CA LYS A 5 -35.84 -14.70 29.11
C LYS A 5 -35.95 -15.00 27.60
N LYS A 6 -35.86 -13.99 26.71
CA LYS A 6 -35.78 -14.23 25.26
C LYS A 6 -34.37 -14.64 24.79
N VAL A 7 -33.32 -14.28 25.51
CA VAL A 7 -31.92 -14.52 25.09
C VAL A 7 -31.57 -16.02 25.14
N LYS A 8 -32.04 -16.76 26.15
CA LYS A 8 -31.66 -18.16 26.39
C LYS A 8 -32.36 -19.23 25.53
N LYS A 9 -32.85 -18.88 24.32
CA LYS A 9 -33.42 -19.86 23.37
C LYS A 9 -33.01 -19.69 21.90
N ALA A 10 -32.06 -18.80 21.61
CA ALA A 10 -31.55 -18.53 20.26
C ALA A 10 -30.49 -19.55 19.75
N GLY A 11 -30.28 -20.66 20.44
CA GLY A 11 -29.34 -21.74 20.04
C GLY A 11 -29.79 -22.56 18.82
N LYS A 12 -30.38 -21.92 17.80
CA LYS A 12 -30.88 -22.56 16.57
C LYS A 12 -30.40 -21.80 15.33
N LYS A 13 -29.21 -22.20 14.87
CA LYS A 13 -28.81 -22.25 13.45
C LYS A 13 -29.14 -21.00 12.64
N TRP A 14 -28.24 -20.02 12.71
CA TRP A 14 -28.18 -18.85 11.82
C TRP A 14 -28.52 -19.24 10.37
N LYS A 15 -29.57 -18.66 9.82
CA LYS A 15 -29.80 -18.67 8.37
C LYS A 15 -29.03 -17.49 7.78
N GLU A 16 -28.04 -17.83 6.98
CA GLU A 16 -27.36 -16.99 5.97
C GLU A 16 -28.36 -15.96 5.39
N ILE A 17 -28.18 -14.67 5.68
CA ILE A 17 -28.93 -13.59 5.02
C ILE A 17 -28.30 -13.37 3.64
N LEU A 18 -28.50 -14.36 2.76
CA LEU A 18 -28.42 -14.14 1.33
C LEU A 18 -29.59 -13.24 0.95
N GLU A 19 -29.34 -12.21 0.13
CA GLU A 19 -30.42 -11.50 -0.55
C GLU A 19 -31.32 -12.53 -1.26
N GLU A 20 -32.63 -12.50 -0.99
CA GLU A 20 -33.55 -13.29 -1.81
C GLU A 20 -33.48 -12.74 -3.23
N PRO A 21 -33.14 -13.57 -4.24
CA PRO A 21 -32.85 -13.06 -5.56
C PRO A 21 -34.15 -12.50 -6.17
N PRO A 22 -34.07 -11.37 -6.90
CA PRO A 22 -35.27 -10.64 -7.33
C PRO A 22 -36.19 -11.50 -8.20
N LYS A 23 -37.50 -11.19 -8.17
CA LYS A 23 -38.54 -11.92 -8.90
C LYS A 23 -38.56 -11.55 -10.39
N VAL A 24 -37.40 -11.66 -11.04
CA VAL A 24 -37.16 -11.41 -12.47
C VAL A 24 -37.12 -12.74 -13.23
N SER A 25 -37.72 -12.79 -14.41
CA SER A 25 -37.83 -14.03 -15.18
C SER A 25 -36.62 -14.30 -16.07
N ALA A 26 -36.33 -15.58 -16.35
CA ALA A 26 -35.23 -15.92 -17.27
C ALA A 26 -35.46 -15.34 -18.68
N THR A 27 -36.69 -15.41 -19.18
CA THR A 27 -37.07 -14.89 -20.51
C THR A 27 -36.93 -13.37 -20.65
N GLU A 28 -36.98 -12.64 -19.54
CA GLU A 28 -36.82 -11.19 -19.45
C GLU A 28 -35.35 -10.79 -19.50
N LEU A 29 -34.50 -11.35 -18.62
CA LEU A 29 -33.05 -11.15 -18.69
C LEU A 29 -32.44 -11.67 -20.00
N MET A 30 -33.01 -12.71 -20.62
CA MET A 30 -32.56 -13.17 -21.94
C MET A 30 -32.72 -12.13 -23.06
N ARG A 31 -33.53 -11.08 -22.88
CA ARG A 31 -33.68 -9.98 -23.86
C ARG A 31 -32.69 -8.85 -23.67
N ASP A 32 -32.15 -8.71 -22.46
CA ASP A 32 -31.23 -7.64 -22.06
C ASP A 32 -30.18 -8.23 -21.10
N HIS A 33 -29.02 -8.62 -21.63
CA HIS A 33 -27.94 -9.27 -20.89
C HIS A 33 -26.57 -8.81 -21.38
N ASP A 34 -25.59 -8.77 -20.47
CA ASP A 34 -24.17 -8.62 -20.83
C ASP A 34 -23.66 -9.91 -21.50
N TYR A 35 -24.01 -11.09 -20.95
CA TYR A 35 -23.63 -12.40 -21.47
C TYR A 35 -24.55 -13.52 -20.95
N MET A 36 -24.68 -14.65 -21.66
CA MET A 36 -25.47 -15.79 -21.21
C MET A 36 -25.01 -17.13 -21.76
N GLY A 37 -25.36 -18.23 -21.09
CA GLY A 37 -25.07 -19.59 -21.52
C GLY A 37 -25.31 -20.63 -20.41
N THR A 38 -24.97 -21.89 -20.67
CA THR A 38 -25.06 -22.96 -19.66
C THR A 38 -23.75 -23.06 -18.90
N LEU A 39 -23.80 -23.19 -17.57
CA LEU A 39 -22.64 -23.52 -16.75
C LEU A 39 -22.96 -24.65 -15.77
N ALA A 40 -22.03 -25.60 -15.63
CA ALA A 40 -22.09 -26.58 -14.56
C ALA A 40 -21.76 -25.89 -13.23
N LYS A 41 -22.73 -25.80 -12.30
CA LYS A 41 -22.57 -25.09 -11.03
C LYS A 41 -22.49 -26.04 -9.83
N GLN A 42 -21.52 -25.83 -8.96
CA GLN A 42 -21.44 -26.54 -7.68
C GLN A 42 -22.45 -25.97 -6.65
N GLY A 43 -23.08 -26.87 -5.89
CA GLY A 43 -23.94 -26.55 -4.75
C GLY A 43 -23.18 -26.01 -3.52
N GLY A 44 -23.87 -25.22 -2.70
CA GLY A 44 -23.31 -24.59 -1.50
C GLY A 44 -23.04 -25.60 -0.39
N SER A 45 -24.12 -26.10 0.26
CA SER A 45 -24.05 -27.04 1.38
C SER A 45 -23.71 -28.47 0.97
N ILE A 46 -24.18 -28.91 -0.20
CA ILE A 46 -23.87 -30.21 -0.80
C ILE A 46 -23.09 -29.93 -2.09
N LYS A 47 -21.90 -30.51 -2.24
CA LYS A 47 -20.95 -30.20 -3.33
C LYS A 47 -21.27 -30.90 -4.65
N THR A 48 -22.54 -31.19 -4.91
CA THR A 48 -23.02 -31.73 -6.19
C THR A 48 -23.01 -30.66 -7.28
N TRP A 49 -22.70 -31.09 -8.49
CA TRP A 49 -22.73 -30.25 -9.69
C TRP A 49 -24.11 -30.36 -10.36
N HIS A 50 -24.63 -29.24 -10.86
CA HIS A 50 -25.84 -29.20 -11.67
C HIS A 50 -25.70 -28.12 -12.73
N ASP A 51 -26.15 -28.41 -13.94
CA ASP A 51 -26.12 -27.44 -15.02
C ASP A 51 -27.21 -26.39 -14.82
N ARG A 52 -26.87 -25.13 -15.10
CA ARG A 52 -27.74 -23.98 -14.93
C ARG A 52 -27.63 -23.06 -16.13
N LEU A 53 -28.77 -22.52 -16.54
CA LEU A 53 -28.80 -21.35 -17.40
C LEU A 53 -28.29 -20.16 -16.58
N CYS A 54 -27.10 -19.68 -16.90
CA CYS A 54 -26.51 -18.50 -16.30
C CYS A 54 -26.72 -17.29 -17.21
N ILE A 55 -27.17 -16.19 -16.62
CA ILE A 55 -27.39 -14.92 -17.32
C ILE A 55 -26.69 -13.82 -16.51
N LEU A 56 -25.77 -13.13 -17.17
CA LEU A 56 -25.02 -12.01 -16.63
C LEU A 56 -25.71 -10.71 -17.07
N HIS A 57 -26.11 -9.88 -16.11
CA HIS A 57 -26.80 -8.63 -16.36
C HIS A 57 -26.49 -7.64 -15.22
N GLN A 58 -25.97 -6.45 -15.56
CA GLN A 58 -25.77 -5.33 -14.64
C GLN A 58 -24.98 -5.71 -13.37
N GLY A 59 -23.85 -6.41 -13.54
CA GLY A 59 -22.99 -6.84 -12.42
C GLY A 59 -23.57 -7.97 -11.56
N LYS A 60 -24.64 -8.64 -12.02
CA LYS A 60 -25.27 -9.77 -11.32
C LYS A 60 -25.33 -10.99 -12.23
N LEU A 61 -24.81 -12.11 -11.75
CA LEU A 61 -24.86 -13.41 -12.43
C LEU A 61 -26.02 -14.24 -11.85
N TYR A 62 -27.14 -14.21 -12.54
CA TYR A 62 -28.35 -14.98 -12.21
C TYR A 62 -28.22 -16.41 -12.72
N TYR A 63 -28.76 -17.39 -11.99
CA TYR A 63 -28.77 -18.78 -12.44
C TYR A 63 -30.13 -19.46 -12.25
N TYR A 64 -30.61 -20.11 -13.32
CA TYR A 64 -31.94 -20.72 -13.45
C TYR A 64 -31.84 -22.23 -13.73
N VAL A 65 -32.94 -22.97 -13.53
CA VAL A 65 -33.08 -24.38 -13.92
C VAL A 65 -33.61 -24.49 -15.35
N SER A 66 -34.46 -23.53 -15.78
CA SER A 66 -35.02 -23.46 -17.14
C SER A 66 -35.16 -22.02 -17.64
N GLN A 67 -35.14 -21.83 -18.96
CA GLN A 67 -35.49 -20.57 -19.62
C GLN A 67 -36.94 -20.11 -19.36
N LYS A 68 -37.80 -21.03 -18.87
CA LYS A 68 -39.20 -20.79 -18.49
C LYS A 68 -39.37 -20.40 -17.01
N ASP A 69 -38.29 -20.37 -16.22
CA ASP A 69 -38.36 -20.05 -14.80
C ASP A 69 -38.69 -18.56 -14.60
N THR A 70 -39.78 -18.27 -13.88
CA THR A 70 -40.20 -16.90 -13.55
C THR A 70 -39.43 -16.27 -12.40
N LYS A 71 -38.48 -17.00 -11.80
CA LYS A 71 -37.58 -16.54 -10.74
C LYS A 71 -36.23 -17.29 -10.82
N PRO A 72 -35.10 -16.63 -10.54
CA PRO A 72 -33.80 -17.29 -10.44
C PRO A 72 -33.75 -18.33 -9.32
N LYS A 73 -32.99 -19.41 -9.53
CA LYS A 73 -32.62 -20.38 -8.48
C LYS A 73 -31.55 -19.82 -7.53
N GLY A 74 -30.93 -18.70 -7.92
CA GLY A 74 -30.09 -17.85 -7.10
C GLY A 74 -29.41 -16.77 -7.95
N MET A 75 -28.77 -15.83 -7.27
CA MET A 75 -28.00 -14.75 -7.85
C MET A 75 -26.59 -14.78 -7.24
N ILE A 76 -25.60 -14.31 -8.00
CA ILE A 76 -24.32 -13.89 -7.48
C ILE A 76 -24.23 -12.39 -7.78
N ASN A 77 -24.18 -11.54 -6.77
CA ASN A 77 -23.69 -10.19 -7.01
C ASN A 77 -22.18 -10.31 -7.30
N ILE A 78 -21.75 -9.90 -8.50
CA ILE A 78 -20.35 -9.93 -8.91
C ILE A 78 -19.72 -8.53 -8.95
N GLN A 79 -20.48 -7.47 -8.65
CA GLN A 79 -20.00 -6.09 -8.63
C GLN A 79 -18.71 -5.98 -7.78
N GLY A 80 -17.62 -5.61 -8.44
CA GLY A 80 -16.29 -5.45 -7.84
C GLY A 80 -15.55 -6.76 -7.50
N LEU A 81 -16.20 -7.92 -7.66
CA LEU A 81 -15.55 -9.23 -7.52
C LEU A 81 -14.77 -9.56 -8.80
N ILE A 82 -13.65 -10.27 -8.66
CA ILE A 82 -12.90 -10.79 -9.80
C ILE A 82 -12.96 -12.31 -9.78
N CYS A 83 -13.20 -12.90 -10.94
CA CYS A 83 -13.24 -14.33 -11.15
C CYS A 83 -11.93 -14.84 -11.78
N GLU A 84 -11.61 -16.09 -11.45
CA GLU A 84 -10.34 -16.73 -11.78
C GLU A 84 -10.59 -18.09 -12.44
N GLY A 85 -9.79 -18.43 -13.44
CA GLY A 85 -9.74 -19.77 -14.01
C GLY A 85 -9.05 -20.73 -13.04
N VAL A 86 -9.65 -21.91 -12.81
CA VAL A 86 -9.13 -22.94 -11.91
C VAL A 86 -9.35 -24.33 -12.48
N GLU A 87 -8.35 -25.20 -12.38
CA GLU A 87 -8.54 -26.63 -12.60
C GLU A 87 -9.15 -27.27 -11.34
N LEU A 88 -10.29 -27.92 -11.49
CA LEU A 88 -10.99 -28.61 -10.41
C LEU A 88 -10.97 -30.12 -10.68
N ALA A 89 -10.87 -30.94 -9.64
CA ALA A 89 -10.57 -32.38 -9.71
C ALA A 89 -11.50 -33.26 -10.59
N LYS A 90 -12.64 -32.74 -11.08
CA LYS A 90 -13.51 -33.38 -12.09
C LYS A 90 -14.06 -32.41 -13.16
N LYS A 91 -13.51 -31.19 -13.24
CA LYS A 91 -13.92 -30.10 -14.15
C LYS A 91 -12.69 -29.25 -14.47
N LYS A 92 -12.03 -29.54 -15.59
CA LYS A 92 -10.78 -28.88 -16.00
C LYS A 92 -10.94 -27.36 -16.20
N TYR A 93 -12.03 -26.96 -16.83
CA TYR A 93 -12.32 -25.57 -17.18
C TYR A 93 -13.20 -24.90 -16.12
N GLY A 94 -12.72 -24.88 -14.87
CA GLY A 94 -13.44 -24.32 -13.73
C GLY A 94 -13.32 -22.80 -13.63
N ILE A 95 -14.36 -22.15 -13.13
CA ILE A 95 -14.34 -20.72 -12.78
C ILE A 95 -14.64 -20.58 -11.28
N LYS A 96 -13.77 -19.86 -10.60
CA LYS A 96 -13.84 -19.55 -9.17
C LYS A 96 -14.26 -18.09 -9.02
N ILE A 97 -15.35 -17.83 -8.31
CA ILE A 97 -15.77 -16.48 -7.91
C ILE A 97 -15.75 -16.44 -6.38
N ILE A 98 -14.88 -15.62 -5.79
CA ILE A 98 -14.85 -15.41 -4.34
C ILE A 98 -15.82 -14.27 -4.02
N SER A 99 -16.91 -14.57 -3.32
CA SER A 99 -17.85 -13.57 -2.80
C SER A 99 -17.72 -13.48 -1.28
N PRO A 100 -18.11 -12.34 -0.67
CA PRO A 100 -18.14 -12.13 0.78
C PRO A 100 -18.68 -13.30 1.61
N HIS A 101 -19.75 -13.95 1.14
CA HIS A 101 -20.45 -14.99 1.90
C HIS A 101 -19.99 -16.41 1.54
N ARG A 102 -19.48 -16.65 0.32
CA ARG A 102 -18.90 -17.95 -0.09
C ARG A 102 -18.11 -17.86 -1.40
N THR A 103 -17.16 -18.80 -1.55
CA THR A 103 -16.61 -19.14 -2.87
C THR A 103 -17.63 -19.94 -3.69
N TYR A 104 -17.86 -19.49 -4.92
CA TYR A 104 -18.63 -20.18 -5.94
C TYR A 104 -17.69 -20.90 -6.90
N TYR A 105 -18.07 -22.13 -7.27
CA TYR A 105 -17.43 -22.88 -8.34
C TYR A 105 -18.43 -23.14 -9.46
N LEU A 106 -18.05 -22.72 -10.66
CA LEU A 106 -18.70 -22.94 -11.94
C LEU A 106 -17.72 -23.74 -12.82
N ALA A 107 -18.19 -24.31 -13.93
CA ALA A 107 -17.33 -24.90 -14.95
C ALA A 107 -17.99 -24.88 -16.33
N CYS A 108 -17.17 -24.63 -17.34
CA CYS A 108 -17.51 -24.64 -18.76
C CYS A 108 -17.29 -26.04 -19.37
N GLU A 109 -17.61 -26.20 -20.65
CA GLU A 109 -17.31 -27.42 -21.40
C GLU A 109 -15.88 -27.39 -21.98
N ASP A 110 -15.42 -26.21 -22.43
CA ASP A 110 -14.06 -26.00 -22.94
C ASP A 110 -13.34 -24.74 -22.38
N ASN A 111 -12.09 -24.55 -22.79
CA ASN A 111 -11.22 -23.43 -22.40
C ASN A 111 -11.65 -22.09 -23.02
N ASN A 112 -12.19 -22.10 -24.25
CA ASN A 112 -12.61 -20.89 -24.95
C ASN A 112 -13.86 -20.28 -24.30
N GLU A 113 -14.80 -21.14 -23.87
CA GLU A 113 -15.92 -20.74 -23.01
C GLU A 113 -15.42 -20.18 -21.68
N GLN A 114 -14.46 -20.85 -21.02
CA GLN A 114 -13.91 -20.42 -19.74
C GLN A 114 -13.30 -19.03 -19.81
N GLU A 115 -12.46 -18.76 -20.81
CA GLU A 115 -11.86 -17.45 -21.05
C GLU A 115 -12.92 -16.37 -21.36
N ARG A 116 -13.93 -16.68 -22.18
CA ARG A 116 -15.05 -15.76 -22.48
C ARG A 116 -15.86 -15.42 -21.23
N TRP A 117 -16.25 -16.43 -20.46
CA TRP A 117 -16.99 -16.23 -19.22
C TRP A 117 -16.19 -15.44 -18.20
N ILE A 118 -14.90 -15.71 -18.03
CA ILE A 118 -14.02 -14.94 -17.13
C ILE A 118 -13.93 -13.48 -17.60
N LYS A 119 -13.73 -13.25 -18.89
CA LYS A 119 -13.68 -11.92 -19.50
C LYS A 119 -14.96 -11.13 -19.26
N GLU A 120 -16.13 -11.67 -19.61
CA GLU A 120 -17.37 -10.92 -19.50
C GLU A 120 -17.86 -10.76 -18.05
N ILE A 121 -17.63 -11.74 -17.17
CA ILE A 121 -17.87 -11.58 -15.71
C ILE A 121 -16.99 -10.45 -15.17
N ASN A 122 -15.69 -10.42 -15.46
CA ASN A 122 -14.81 -9.34 -14.99
C ASN A 122 -15.19 -7.98 -15.62
N ASN A 123 -15.58 -7.93 -16.90
CA ASN A 123 -16.06 -6.71 -17.56
C ASN A 123 -17.34 -6.16 -16.91
N SER A 124 -18.36 -7.00 -16.70
CA SER A 124 -19.63 -6.58 -16.08
C SER A 124 -19.45 -6.24 -14.59
N SER A 125 -18.55 -6.95 -13.89
CA SER A 125 -18.12 -6.61 -12.53
C SER A 125 -17.56 -5.19 -12.45
N MET A 126 -16.57 -4.84 -13.29
CA MET A 126 -15.94 -3.52 -13.28
C MET A 126 -16.86 -2.41 -13.81
N ARG A 127 -17.72 -2.70 -14.80
CA ARG A 127 -18.66 -1.72 -15.37
C ARG A 127 -19.76 -1.34 -14.40
N ASN A 128 -20.23 -2.29 -13.58
CA ASN A 128 -21.37 -2.12 -12.69
C ASN A 128 -20.98 -2.06 -11.20
N SER A 129 -19.69 -2.06 -10.87
CA SER A 129 -19.23 -1.86 -9.50
C SER A 129 -19.42 -0.41 -9.08
N ASP A 130 -20.27 -0.18 -8.08
CA ASP A 130 -20.27 1.04 -7.26
C ASP A 130 -19.00 1.10 -6.38
N TYR A 131 -17.82 1.05 -7.02
CA TYR A 131 -16.53 1.41 -6.41
C TYR A 131 -16.42 2.94 -6.27
N ARG A 132 -17.49 3.55 -5.76
CA ARG A 132 -17.55 4.94 -5.34
C ARG A 132 -16.70 5.09 -4.08
N LEU A 133 -15.47 5.51 -4.28
CA LEU A 133 -14.64 6.11 -3.26
C LEU A 133 -15.31 7.43 -2.88
N HIS A 134 -15.75 7.58 -1.63
CA HIS A 134 -16.27 8.86 -1.17
C HIS A 134 -15.10 9.64 -0.57
N VAL A 135 -14.71 10.74 -1.21
CA VAL A 135 -13.95 11.78 -0.49
C VAL A 135 -14.99 12.56 0.30
N VAL A 136 -14.82 12.59 1.63
CA VAL A 136 -15.78 13.18 2.57
C VAL A 136 -15.07 14.25 3.37
N ASP A 137 -15.44 15.51 3.10
CA ASP A 137 -15.30 16.58 4.10
C ASP A 137 -16.19 16.20 5.30
N PRO A 138 -15.65 16.11 6.53
CA PRO A 138 -16.42 15.69 7.70
C PRO A 138 -17.55 16.67 8.07
N ASP A 139 -17.52 17.92 7.61
CA ASP A 139 -18.47 18.97 8.02
C ASP A 139 -19.57 19.30 6.98
N LEU A 140 -19.37 19.19 5.64
CA LEU A 140 -20.48 19.39 4.68
C LEU A 140 -20.26 19.00 3.19
N SER A 141 -21.38 18.59 2.57
CA SER A 141 -21.74 18.70 1.12
C SER A 141 -21.22 17.67 0.09
N GLU A 142 -22.05 17.52 -0.97
CA GLU A 142 -22.03 16.67 -2.17
C GLU A 142 -20.98 15.55 -2.34
N ASP A 143 -21.47 14.32 -2.58
CA ASP A 143 -20.69 13.09 -2.81
C ASP A 143 -19.70 13.19 -3.99
N CYS A 144 -18.46 13.58 -3.71
CA CYS A 144 -17.34 13.50 -4.65
C CYS A 144 -16.91 12.03 -4.87
N THR A 145 -17.62 11.32 -5.75
CA THR A 145 -17.38 9.88 -5.97
C THR A 145 -16.32 9.57 -7.02
N PHE A 146 -15.18 9.02 -6.62
CA PHE A 146 -14.11 8.58 -7.52
C PHE A 146 -14.17 7.08 -7.80
N HIS A 147 -13.66 6.66 -8.96
CA HIS A 147 -13.46 5.25 -9.33
C HIS A 147 -11.95 4.88 -9.35
N ASP A 148 -11.10 5.80 -8.92
CA ASP A 148 -9.64 5.75 -9.01
C ASP A 148 -9.07 6.39 -7.74
N LEU A 149 -8.31 5.60 -6.98
CA LEU A 149 -7.84 6.00 -5.64
C LEU A 149 -6.65 6.97 -5.70
N GLN A 150 -5.86 6.99 -6.77
CA GLN A 150 -4.85 8.04 -6.91
C GLN A 150 -5.52 9.37 -7.25
N LYS A 151 -6.54 9.39 -8.13
CA LYS A 151 -7.29 10.62 -8.43
C LYS A 151 -8.02 11.20 -7.20
N ALA A 152 -8.51 10.34 -6.31
CA ALA A 152 -9.06 10.76 -5.01
C ALA A 152 -7.97 11.41 -4.12
N ILE A 153 -6.80 10.76 -3.98
CA ILE A 153 -5.64 11.31 -3.26
C ILE A 153 -5.16 12.64 -3.85
N ASP A 154 -5.16 12.77 -5.18
CA ASP A 154 -4.69 13.96 -5.88
C ASP A 154 -5.62 15.17 -5.67
N GLN A 155 -6.95 14.95 -5.67
CA GLN A 155 -7.95 16.02 -5.50
C GLN A 155 -8.28 16.36 -4.02
N ALA A 156 -8.09 15.44 -3.09
CA ALA A 156 -8.27 15.68 -1.66
C ALA A 156 -7.46 16.89 -1.14
N GLN A 157 -7.97 17.63 -0.17
CA GLN A 157 -7.24 18.70 0.52
C GLN A 157 -6.38 18.16 1.68
N ASP A 158 -5.58 19.03 2.28
CA ASP A 158 -4.68 18.70 3.40
C ASP A 158 -5.51 18.43 4.68
N GLY A 159 -5.67 17.14 5.02
CA GLY A 159 -6.45 16.67 6.17
C GLY A 159 -7.70 15.84 5.84
N ASP A 160 -8.08 15.75 4.55
CA ASP A 160 -9.31 15.08 4.10
C ASP A 160 -9.40 13.59 4.47
N HIS A 161 -10.64 13.09 4.51
CA HIS A 161 -10.95 11.68 4.70
C HIS A 161 -11.40 11.01 3.39
N ILE A 162 -10.59 10.08 2.90
CA ILE A 162 -10.90 9.20 1.76
C ILE A 162 -11.52 7.91 2.30
N VAL A 163 -12.82 7.75 2.09
CA VAL A 163 -13.61 6.63 2.60
C VAL A 163 -13.73 5.52 1.55
N LEU A 164 -13.18 4.35 1.91
CA LEU A 164 -13.25 3.12 1.15
C LEU A 164 -14.38 2.24 1.68
N ARG A 165 -15.42 2.00 0.87
CA ARG A 165 -16.48 1.03 1.20
C ARG A 165 -15.93 -0.41 1.13
N SER A 166 -16.58 -1.35 1.81
CA SER A 166 -16.25 -2.79 1.74
C SER A 166 -16.16 -3.30 0.30
N GLY A 167 -15.01 -3.89 -0.09
CA GLY A 167 -14.69 -4.31 -1.45
C GLY A 167 -13.22 -4.74 -1.63
N ILE A 168 -12.83 -5.09 -2.86
CA ILE A 168 -11.47 -5.54 -3.22
C ILE A 168 -10.93 -4.69 -4.38
N TYR A 169 -10.30 -3.58 -4.01
CA TYR A 169 -9.69 -2.63 -4.94
C TYR A 169 -8.37 -3.20 -5.46
N LYS A 170 -8.29 -3.52 -6.76
CA LYS A 170 -7.02 -3.91 -7.40
C LYS A 170 -6.30 -2.69 -7.97
N LEU A 171 -5.02 -2.58 -7.67
CA LEU A 171 -4.17 -1.42 -7.95
C LEU A 171 -3.09 -1.82 -8.96
N ASN A 172 -3.19 -1.24 -10.16
CA ASN A 172 -2.25 -1.47 -11.27
C ASN A 172 -0.92 -0.72 -11.09
N GLU A 173 -0.88 0.26 -10.17
CA GLU A 173 0.27 1.11 -9.88
C GLU A 173 0.35 1.36 -8.36
N THR A 174 1.49 1.89 -7.89
CA THR A 174 1.68 2.28 -6.49
C THR A 174 0.92 3.57 -6.19
N LEU A 175 0.06 3.56 -5.17
CA LEU A 175 -0.57 4.79 -4.66
C LEU A 175 0.49 5.65 -3.95
N VAL A 176 0.57 6.93 -4.28
CA VAL A 176 1.56 7.86 -3.71
C VAL A 176 0.86 8.99 -2.97
N ILE A 177 1.01 9.01 -1.64
CA ILE A 177 0.42 10.00 -0.74
C ILE A 177 1.49 11.03 -0.37
N LYS A 178 1.31 12.29 -0.81
CA LYS A 178 2.27 13.40 -0.63
C LYS A 178 1.77 14.56 0.24
N LYS A 179 0.59 14.39 0.82
CA LYS A 179 -0.14 15.37 1.64
C LYS A 179 -0.72 14.67 2.88
N PRO A 180 -0.98 15.38 3.98
CA PRO A 180 -1.74 14.80 5.09
C PRO A 180 -3.16 14.45 4.64
N LEU A 181 -3.62 13.24 4.99
CA LEU A 181 -4.98 12.76 4.78
C LEU A 181 -5.22 11.46 5.54
N THR A 182 -6.48 11.05 5.65
CA THR A 182 -6.88 9.76 6.22
C THR A 182 -7.47 8.86 5.12
N ILE A 183 -6.93 7.66 4.92
CA ILE A 183 -7.60 6.61 4.14
C ILE A 183 -8.25 5.63 5.10
N ARG A 184 -9.59 5.62 5.11
CA ARG A 184 -10.41 4.84 6.06
C ARG A 184 -11.22 3.76 5.35
N GLY A 185 -11.10 2.53 5.81
CA GLY A 185 -12.07 1.48 5.50
C GLY A 185 -13.36 1.66 6.31
N VAL A 186 -14.51 1.60 5.65
CA VAL A 186 -15.83 1.62 6.29
C VAL A 186 -16.59 0.34 5.98
N TYR A 187 -16.93 -0.35 7.06
CA TYR A 187 -17.63 -1.62 7.08
C TYR A 187 -19.12 -1.39 7.42
N PRO A 188 -20.06 -1.43 6.44
CA PRO A 188 -21.49 -1.45 6.76
C PRO A 188 -21.91 -2.83 7.30
N ASP A 189 -21.49 -3.91 6.64
CA ASP A 189 -21.90 -5.30 6.94
C ASP A 189 -20.75 -6.33 6.79
N MET A 190 -19.52 -5.90 6.50
CA MET A 190 -18.39 -6.77 6.13
C MET A 190 -17.04 -6.18 6.55
N ASP A 191 -16.22 -6.96 7.27
CA ASP A 191 -14.84 -6.63 7.70
C ASP A 191 -13.80 -6.53 6.54
N LEU A 192 -14.26 -6.30 5.30
CA LEU A 192 -13.51 -6.59 4.07
C LEU A 192 -13.33 -5.34 3.21
N VAL A 193 -12.34 -4.52 3.55
CA VAL A 193 -11.80 -3.47 2.66
C VAL A 193 -10.37 -3.87 2.28
N HIS A 194 -10.18 -4.37 1.07
CA HIS A 194 -8.88 -4.89 0.61
C HIS A 194 -8.29 -3.99 -0.48
N LEU A 195 -7.06 -3.52 -0.27
CA LEU A 195 -6.20 -2.95 -1.29
C LEU A 195 -5.21 -4.03 -1.76
N CYS A 196 -5.40 -4.49 -2.99
CA CYS A 196 -4.63 -5.57 -3.59
C CYS A 196 -3.73 -5.05 -4.72
N SER A 197 -2.45 -5.41 -4.74
CA SER A 197 -1.61 -5.10 -5.90
C SER A 197 -2.02 -5.94 -7.12
N CYS A 198 -1.72 -5.45 -8.31
CA CYS A 198 -1.55 -6.29 -9.50
C CYS A 198 -0.10 -6.79 -9.60
N GLU A 199 0.16 -7.66 -10.58
CA GLU A 199 1.50 -8.21 -10.81
C GLU A 199 2.50 -7.12 -11.23
N GLY A 200 3.77 -7.26 -10.80
CA GLY A 200 4.84 -6.29 -11.07
C GLY A 200 4.82 -5.03 -10.18
N VAL A 201 3.72 -4.72 -9.51
CA VAL A 201 3.58 -3.56 -8.62
C VAL A 201 4.42 -3.76 -7.34
N LYS A 202 5.47 -2.95 -7.19
CA LYS A 202 6.49 -3.15 -6.13
C LYS A 202 6.04 -2.74 -4.72
N THR A 203 5.18 -1.72 -4.65
CA THR A 203 4.64 -1.15 -3.41
C THR A 203 3.16 -0.86 -3.59
N ILE A 204 2.30 -1.12 -2.60
CA ILE A 204 0.86 -0.81 -2.70
C ILE A 204 0.61 0.66 -2.38
N ILE A 205 1.12 1.12 -1.23
CA ILE A 205 1.05 2.52 -0.79
C ILE A 205 2.45 3.03 -0.49
N LYS A 206 2.80 4.20 -1.03
CA LYS A 206 4.01 4.96 -0.74
C LYS A 206 3.62 6.27 -0.06
N VAL A 207 3.99 6.43 1.21
CA VAL A 207 3.81 7.68 1.97
C VAL A 207 5.08 8.51 1.85
N ASP A 208 4.96 9.72 1.31
CA ASP A 208 6.07 10.63 1.08
C ASP A 208 5.64 12.09 1.33
N ALA A 209 5.22 12.37 2.57
CA ALA A 209 4.44 13.55 2.94
C ALA A 209 5.25 14.86 3.10
N PHE A 210 6.59 14.83 3.02
CA PHE A 210 7.38 16.05 2.83
C PHE A 210 7.69 16.25 1.34
N ASN A 211 7.11 17.28 0.73
CA ASN A 211 7.32 17.66 -0.67
C ASN A 211 8.81 18.02 -0.95
N ASP A 212 9.41 17.41 -1.99
CA ASP A 212 10.81 17.61 -2.40
C ASP A 212 11.19 19.06 -2.72
N ASN A 213 10.22 19.89 -3.09
CA ASN A 213 10.44 21.22 -3.68
C ASN A 213 10.35 22.39 -2.68
N LEU A 214 10.19 22.11 -1.38
CA LEU A 214 10.15 23.14 -0.34
C LEU A 214 11.57 23.65 -0.05
N THR A 215 11.76 24.98 0.04
CA THR A 215 13.07 25.51 0.47
C THR A 215 13.27 25.28 1.98
N VAL A 216 14.47 25.55 2.48
CA VAL A 216 14.76 25.51 3.92
C VAL A 216 13.79 26.44 4.69
N GLN A 217 13.35 27.56 4.10
CA GLN A 217 12.42 28.49 4.74
C GLN A 217 10.99 27.94 4.80
N GLU A 218 10.50 27.22 3.78
CA GLU A 218 9.21 26.52 3.88
C GLU A 218 9.26 25.36 4.87
N LEU A 219 10.38 24.62 4.94
CA LEU A 219 10.56 23.54 5.92
C LEU A 219 10.57 24.09 7.35
N GLU A 220 11.26 25.22 7.61
CA GLU A 220 11.19 25.89 8.90
C GLU A 220 9.81 26.47 9.20
N LYS A 221 9.09 27.00 8.19
CA LYS A 221 7.71 27.46 8.33
C LYS A 221 6.75 26.32 8.67
N GLN A 222 6.88 25.15 8.05
CA GLN A 222 6.09 23.97 8.40
C GLN A 222 6.41 23.52 9.84
N ARG A 223 7.69 23.43 10.22
CA ARG A 223 8.13 23.11 11.58
C ARG A 223 7.57 24.07 12.65
N LEU A 224 7.42 25.35 12.31
CA LEU A 224 6.82 26.37 13.19
C LEU A 224 5.29 26.32 13.26
N LEU A 225 4.61 25.62 12.35
CA LEU A 225 3.14 25.58 12.25
C LEU A 225 2.47 24.37 12.92
N GLY A 226 3.25 23.48 13.55
CA GLY A 226 2.80 22.33 14.33
C GLY A 226 3.00 20.99 13.61
N ILE A 227 3.64 20.04 14.30
CA ILE A 227 4.04 18.72 13.79
C ILE A 227 2.81 17.87 13.38
N ASP A 228 1.68 18.05 14.07
CA ASP A 228 0.44 17.28 13.86
C ASP A 228 -0.18 17.44 12.47
N LYS A 229 0.34 18.37 11.64
CA LYS A 229 -0.20 18.67 10.31
C LYS A 229 0.32 17.77 9.18
N ASN A 230 1.45 17.07 9.33
CA ASN A 230 2.00 16.20 8.27
C ASN A 230 1.82 14.70 8.59
N VAL A 231 0.61 14.33 9.04
CA VAL A 231 0.23 12.94 9.36
C VAL A 231 -0.59 12.34 8.22
N VAL A 232 -0.17 11.18 7.73
CA VAL A 232 -1.00 10.30 6.89
C VAL A 232 -1.54 9.16 7.76
N THR A 233 -2.86 9.06 7.87
CA THR A 233 -3.52 7.97 8.61
C THR A 233 -4.06 6.94 7.64
N ILE A 234 -3.83 5.66 7.95
CA ILE A 234 -4.42 4.52 7.24
C ILE A 234 -5.09 3.65 8.28
N GLU A 235 -6.40 3.46 8.17
CA GLU A 235 -7.20 2.79 9.20
C GLU A 235 -8.24 1.83 8.61
N HIS A 236 -8.44 0.70 9.29
CA HIS A 236 -9.43 -0.33 8.92
C HIS A 236 -9.27 -0.90 7.48
N LEU A 237 -8.03 -1.14 7.03
CA LEU A 237 -7.73 -1.71 5.71
C LEU A 237 -6.99 -3.04 5.79
N THR A 238 -7.17 -3.90 4.79
CA THR A 238 -6.22 -4.99 4.49
C THR A 238 -5.39 -4.65 3.26
N LEU A 239 -4.06 -4.62 3.42
CA LEU A 239 -3.10 -4.55 2.33
C LEU A 239 -2.65 -5.97 1.95
N THR A 240 -2.67 -6.32 0.67
CA THR A 240 -2.21 -7.62 0.17
C THR A 240 -1.50 -7.47 -1.17
N GLN A 241 -0.22 -7.87 -1.26
CA GLN A 241 0.43 -7.98 -2.57
C GLN A 241 -0.06 -9.23 -3.29
N ASN A 242 -0.08 -9.17 -4.61
CA ASN A 242 -0.36 -10.30 -5.49
C ASN A 242 0.61 -10.26 -6.67
N ALA A 243 1.50 -11.25 -6.72
CA ALA A 243 2.43 -11.47 -7.82
C ALA A 243 2.35 -12.94 -8.28
N SER A 244 2.68 -13.21 -9.54
CA SER A 244 2.75 -14.58 -10.02
C SER A 244 3.86 -15.35 -9.32
N LYS A 245 3.89 -16.68 -9.50
CA LYS A 245 5.03 -17.48 -9.08
C LYS A 245 6.29 -17.20 -9.89
N ASP A 246 6.16 -16.52 -11.03
CA ASP A 246 7.21 -16.39 -12.03
C ASP A 246 7.89 -15.01 -12.00
N THR A 247 7.34 -14.04 -11.25
CA THR A 247 8.02 -12.76 -10.93
C THR A 247 9.17 -12.93 -9.92
N ILE A 248 10.00 -13.98 -10.05
CA ILE A 248 11.08 -14.36 -9.10
C ILE A 248 12.32 -13.47 -9.25
N LEU A 249 12.15 -12.16 -9.05
CA LEU A 249 13.23 -11.25 -8.73
C LEU A 249 13.02 -10.78 -7.29
N PHE A 250 13.81 -11.35 -6.36
CA PHE A 250 13.79 -11.02 -4.94
C PHE A 250 14.27 -9.58 -4.71
N TYR A 251 13.36 -8.63 -4.86
CA TYR A 251 13.64 -7.23 -4.59
C TYR A 251 13.61 -6.95 -3.08
N GLU A 252 14.75 -6.66 -2.48
CA GLU A 252 14.88 -6.16 -1.09
C GLU A 252 14.18 -4.81 -0.83
N ASN A 253 13.53 -4.26 -1.87
CA ASN A 253 12.89 -2.95 -1.92
C ASN A 253 11.39 -3.05 -2.33
N THR A 254 10.76 -4.23 -2.24
CA THR A 254 9.30 -4.38 -2.36
C THR A 254 8.64 -4.43 -0.98
N SER A 255 7.43 -3.88 -0.88
CA SER A 255 6.68 -3.84 0.38
C SER A 255 5.17 -3.73 0.14
N CYS A 256 4.32 -4.02 1.13
CA CYS A 256 2.93 -3.57 1.05
C CYS A 256 2.85 -2.04 1.24
N LEU A 257 3.57 -1.52 2.24
CA LEU A 257 3.64 -0.09 2.57
C LEU A 257 5.10 0.39 2.62
N GLU A 258 5.39 1.52 1.99
CA GLU A 258 6.69 2.19 2.05
C GLU A 258 6.50 3.61 2.60
N VAL A 259 7.13 3.94 3.73
CA VAL A 259 7.10 5.28 4.33
C VAL A 259 8.48 5.91 4.15
N MET A 260 8.52 7.02 3.42
CA MET A 260 9.75 7.65 2.91
C MET A 260 10.03 9.04 3.49
N SER A 261 8.96 9.75 3.88
CA SER A 261 9.02 11.00 4.62
C SER A 261 7.69 11.31 5.32
N GLY A 262 7.74 12.03 6.45
CA GLY A 262 6.58 12.43 7.25
C GLY A 262 6.23 11.46 8.38
N ILE A 263 5.00 11.58 8.89
CA ILE A 263 4.43 10.68 9.90
C ILE A 263 3.36 9.82 9.25
N CYS A 264 3.47 8.50 9.38
CA CYS A 264 2.44 7.55 8.97
C CYS A 264 1.85 6.84 10.19
N LYS A 265 0.52 6.89 10.36
CA LYS A 265 -0.20 6.18 11.41
C LYS A 265 -1.02 5.03 10.80
N LEU A 266 -0.84 3.83 11.34
CA LEU A 266 -1.65 2.66 11.03
C LEU A 266 -2.51 2.28 12.24
N ASP A 267 -3.82 2.12 12.03
CA ASP A 267 -4.74 1.66 13.08
C ASP A 267 -5.68 0.57 12.56
N HIS A 268 -5.75 -0.58 13.23
CA HIS A 268 -6.56 -1.73 12.78
C HIS A 268 -6.27 -2.18 11.32
N VAL A 269 -5.02 -2.05 10.85
CA VAL A 269 -4.61 -2.43 9.49
C VAL A 269 -4.06 -3.85 9.47
N MET A 270 -4.50 -4.66 8.52
CA MET A 270 -3.90 -5.97 8.22
C MET A 270 -2.93 -5.85 7.04
N ILE A 271 -1.71 -6.35 7.18
CA ILE A 271 -0.70 -6.36 6.11
C ILE A 271 -0.21 -7.79 5.92
N ARG A 272 -0.55 -8.39 4.78
CA ARG A 272 -0.40 -9.83 4.59
C ARG A 272 0.07 -10.23 3.20
N GLY A 273 0.91 -11.27 3.14
CA GLY A 273 1.33 -11.89 1.89
C GLY A 273 2.22 -10.99 1.02
N GLY A 274 2.95 -10.03 1.62
CA GLY A 274 3.96 -9.26 0.91
C GLY A 274 5.04 -10.16 0.32
N TYR A 275 5.35 -9.99 -0.97
CA TYR A 275 6.39 -10.75 -1.68
C TYR A 275 7.80 -10.17 -1.39
N GLY A 276 7.85 -9.00 -0.77
CA GLY A 276 9.01 -8.47 -0.07
C GLY A 276 8.73 -8.32 1.43
N HIS A 277 8.84 -7.09 1.92
CA HIS A 277 8.49 -6.72 3.29
C HIS A 277 6.98 -6.50 3.46
N GLY A 278 6.48 -6.49 4.70
CA GLY A 278 5.16 -5.91 5.01
C GLY A 278 5.24 -4.38 4.93
N ILE A 279 6.10 -3.77 5.74
CA ILE A 279 6.38 -2.33 5.75
C ILE A 279 7.88 -2.08 5.59
N ILE A 280 8.23 -1.04 4.82
CA ILE A 280 9.55 -0.40 4.82
C ILE A 280 9.40 1.04 5.33
N VAL A 281 10.26 1.47 6.25
CA VAL A 281 10.33 2.83 6.78
C VAL A 281 11.76 3.34 6.58
N ASN A 282 11.93 4.34 5.72
CA ASN A 282 13.21 4.96 5.39
C ASN A 282 13.09 6.47 5.60
N ASN A 283 14.14 7.13 6.11
CA ASN A 283 14.22 8.58 6.07
C ASN A 283 14.99 9.05 4.83
N ARG A 284 14.27 9.31 3.74
CA ARG A 284 14.87 9.68 2.43
C ARG A 284 15.71 10.97 2.50
N LEU A 285 15.35 11.86 3.41
CA LEU A 285 15.95 13.19 3.55
C LEU A 285 17.36 13.08 4.19
N ASN A 286 17.54 12.18 5.15
CA ASN A 286 18.87 11.82 5.69
C ASN A 286 19.75 11.16 4.62
N ARG A 287 19.19 10.21 3.85
CA ARG A 287 19.90 9.51 2.77
C ARG A 287 20.49 10.45 1.71
N LYS A 288 19.76 11.52 1.34
CA LYS A 288 20.26 12.61 0.46
C LYS A 288 21.43 13.40 1.07
N GLN A 289 21.52 13.53 2.40
CA GLN A 289 22.69 14.15 3.04
C GLN A 289 23.90 13.22 3.05
N LYS A 290 23.71 11.93 3.36
CA LYS A 290 24.78 10.92 3.31
C LYS A 290 25.42 10.83 1.92
N SER A 291 24.64 10.89 0.84
CA SER A 291 25.19 10.93 -0.53
C SER A 291 25.99 12.20 -0.84
N ASN A 292 25.48 13.36 -0.44
CA ASN A 292 26.08 14.65 -0.79
C ASN A 292 27.35 14.95 0.02
N ASN A 293 27.46 14.41 1.25
CA ASN A 293 28.68 14.49 2.05
C ASN A 293 29.73 13.45 1.61
N GLY A 294 29.36 12.45 0.80
CA GLY A 294 30.22 11.36 0.35
C GLY A 294 31.23 11.73 -0.74
N THR A 295 31.22 12.98 -1.24
CA THR A 295 32.12 13.44 -2.33
C THR A 295 33.34 14.24 -1.81
N ALA A 296 33.66 14.15 -0.52
CA ALA A 296 34.92 14.66 0.03
C ALA A 296 36.08 13.69 -0.26
N MET A 297 37.22 14.22 -0.71
CA MET A 297 38.33 13.47 -1.32
C MET A 297 38.82 12.24 -0.53
N THR A 298 38.76 11.05 -1.15
CA THR A 298 39.68 9.94 -0.85
C THR A 298 40.58 9.72 -2.07
N ALA A 299 41.76 10.36 -2.07
CA ALA A 299 42.73 10.23 -3.16
C ALA A 299 43.45 8.87 -3.12
N VAL A 300 42.75 7.81 -3.56
CA VAL A 300 43.34 6.46 -3.67
C VAL A 300 44.39 6.46 -4.77
N LYS A 301 45.64 6.22 -4.36
CA LYS A 301 46.82 6.23 -5.22
C LYS A 301 46.86 4.95 -6.07
N ALA A 302 46.17 4.95 -7.20
CA ALA A 302 46.13 3.81 -8.12
C ALA A 302 47.51 3.56 -8.74
N THR A 303 48.10 2.40 -8.43
CA THR A 303 49.29 1.88 -9.12
C THR A 303 48.89 1.12 -10.38
N ASN A 304 49.64 1.32 -11.47
CA ASN A 304 49.36 0.78 -12.80
C ASN A 304 49.22 -0.75 -12.86
N SER A 305 48.23 -1.23 -13.63
CA SER A 305 48.48 -2.14 -14.76
C SER A 305 47.23 -2.31 -15.65
N GLU A 306 47.40 -2.09 -16.95
CA GLU A 306 46.68 -2.73 -18.09
C GLU A 306 45.13 -2.86 -18.01
N SER A 307 44.30 -2.04 -18.66
CA SER A 307 44.12 -1.75 -20.10
C SER A 307 43.37 -2.82 -20.93
N LYS A 308 42.11 -2.52 -21.31
CA LYS A 308 41.69 -2.38 -22.72
C LYS A 308 40.24 -1.88 -22.88
N GLU A 309 40.04 -1.14 -23.97
CA GLU A 309 38.81 -0.90 -24.76
C GLU A 309 37.46 -0.76 -23.99
N SER A 310 36.86 0.41 -23.77
CA SER A 310 36.58 1.61 -24.59
C SER A 310 35.35 1.55 -25.50
N PHE A 311 34.27 2.24 -25.10
CA PHE A 311 33.33 2.90 -26.01
C PHE A 311 33.02 4.30 -25.46
N SER A 312 33.01 5.29 -26.34
CA SER A 312 32.80 6.70 -26.00
C SER A 312 31.53 7.23 -26.68
N PHE A 313 30.89 8.21 -26.04
CA PHE A 313 30.34 9.36 -26.76
C PHE A 313 30.41 10.60 -25.87
N SER A 314 30.81 11.72 -26.44
CA SER A 314 30.99 13.00 -25.76
C SER A 314 29.85 13.97 -26.08
N LEU A 315 29.53 14.85 -25.13
CA LEU A 315 28.70 16.02 -25.39
C LEU A 315 29.61 17.26 -25.45
N SER A 316 29.76 17.83 -26.64
CA SER A 316 30.64 18.97 -26.89
C SER A 316 29.93 20.30 -26.64
N LEU A 317 30.46 21.11 -25.74
CA LEU A 317 30.20 22.55 -25.66
C LEU A 317 31.44 23.30 -26.17
N THR A 318 31.28 24.07 -27.24
CA THR A 318 32.31 24.98 -27.76
C THR A 318 31.71 26.34 -28.06
N THR A 319 32.27 27.35 -27.40
CA THR A 319 32.02 28.77 -27.68
C THR A 319 32.50 29.16 -29.07
N ASN A 320 31.80 30.09 -29.72
CA ASN A 320 32.33 30.88 -30.84
C ASN A 320 32.07 32.36 -30.57
N GLY A 321 32.96 33.23 -31.08
CA GLY A 321 32.82 34.68 -31.01
C GLY A 321 33.09 35.35 -32.37
N ASP A 322 32.95 36.68 -32.36
CA ASP A 322 33.44 37.66 -33.35
C ASP A 322 33.02 37.55 -34.84
N GLY A 323 32.16 38.49 -35.25
CA GLY A 323 32.55 39.46 -36.28
C GLY A 323 31.92 39.38 -37.68
N ASN A 324 30.96 40.28 -37.96
CA ASN A 324 31.01 41.11 -39.19
C ASN A 324 30.10 42.36 -39.17
N HIS A 325 30.19 43.17 -40.23
CA HIS A 325 29.71 44.57 -40.32
C HIS A 325 28.29 44.81 -40.90
N SER A 326 27.77 46.01 -40.56
CA SER A 326 26.75 46.86 -41.25
C SER A 326 25.32 46.30 -41.44
N HIS A 327 24.24 47.11 -41.56
CA HIS A 327 24.05 48.56 -41.79
C HIS A 327 22.95 49.18 -40.87
N HIS A 328 22.63 50.46 -41.11
CA HIS A 328 21.44 51.26 -40.74
C HIS A 328 20.15 50.53 -40.29
N ASP A 329 19.27 51.10 -39.45
CA ASP A 329 18.93 52.53 -39.35
C ASP A 329 18.50 53.07 -37.95
N GLN A 330 18.11 54.36 -37.88
CA GLN A 330 17.93 55.17 -36.67
C GLN A 330 16.54 55.10 -35.97
N ALA A 331 16.51 55.16 -34.62
CA ALA A 331 15.43 55.77 -33.82
C ALA A 331 15.89 56.10 -32.37
N GLN A 332 15.44 57.24 -31.84
CA GLN A 332 15.99 58.04 -30.72
C GLN A 332 15.87 57.48 -29.27
N SER A 333 16.62 58.11 -28.35
CA SER A 333 16.68 57.92 -26.87
C SER A 333 15.87 59.04 -26.13
N PRO A 334 16.09 59.49 -24.84
CA PRO A 334 17.05 59.20 -23.75
C PRO A 334 16.37 58.59 -22.49
N ASP A 335 16.96 58.44 -21.29
CA ASP A 335 18.33 58.70 -20.77
C ASP A 335 18.97 57.36 -20.32
N ILE A 336 19.15 56.89 -19.08
CA ILE A 336 19.14 57.46 -17.72
C ILE A 336 20.56 57.29 -17.13
N ARG A 337 21.12 58.35 -16.55
CA ARG A 337 22.52 58.40 -16.09
C ARG A 337 22.87 57.53 -14.88
N SER A 338 24.12 57.07 -14.89
CA SER A 338 24.82 56.48 -13.75
C SER A 338 25.40 57.53 -12.79
N ILE A 339 25.46 57.19 -11.50
CA ILE A 339 26.43 57.76 -10.55
C ILE A 339 26.94 56.60 -9.68
N SER A 340 28.27 56.50 -9.55
CA SER A 340 28.93 55.63 -8.58
C SER A 340 29.33 56.43 -7.34
N SER A 341 29.20 55.84 -6.15
CA SER A 341 29.89 56.33 -4.95
C SER A 341 30.27 55.17 -4.04
N SER A 342 31.52 55.17 -3.59
CA SER A 342 32.11 54.15 -2.73
C SER A 342 31.82 54.44 -1.25
N LEU A 343 31.51 53.41 -0.47
CA LEU A 343 31.75 53.42 0.98
C LEU A 343 32.40 52.10 1.41
N SER A 344 33.31 52.18 2.38
CA SER A 344 34.31 51.16 2.68
C SER A 344 33.84 50.10 3.66
N SER A 345 34.48 48.94 3.58
CA SER A 345 34.30 47.78 4.46
C SER A 345 34.34 48.09 5.96
N SER A 346 33.38 47.56 6.71
CA SER A 346 33.59 47.08 8.07
C SER A 346 33.28 45.58 8.09
N SER A 347 34.20 44.78 8.66
CA SER A 347 34.15 43.32 8.58
C SER A 347 33.37 42.72 9.75
N LEU A 348 32.16 42.21 9.48
CA LEU A 348 31.56 41.17 10.31
C LEU A 348 32.18 39.81 9.92
N PRO A 349 32.43 38.89 10.87
CA PRO A 349 33.09 37.63 10.57
C PRO A 349 32.16 36.71 9.75
N SER A 350 32.59 36.41 8.53
CA SER A 350 32.10 35.25 7.78
C SER A 350 32.53 33.95 8.50
N ASP A 351 31.76 32.88 8.29
CA ASP A 351 31.97 31.53 8.85
C ASP A 351 31.61 31.32 10.33
N MET A 352 30.32 31.47 10.64
CA MET A 352 29.64 30.36 11.30
C MET A 352 28.84 29.58 10.27
N PRO A 353 29.05 28.25 10.12
CA PRO A 353 28.21 27.44 9.26
C PRO A 353 26.80 27.43 9.84
N VAL A 354 25.83 27.95 9.09
CA VAL A 354 24.41 27.82 9.42
C VAL A 354 24.09 26.33 9.43
N LYS A 355 24.05 25.73 10.63
CA LYS A 355 23.60 24.35 10.81
C LYS A 355 22.20 24.27 10.21
N LYS A 356 22.06 23.52 9.12
CA LYS A 356 20.74 23.15 8.58
C LYS A 356 19.92 22.62 9.77
N PRO A 357 18.66 23.06 9.95
CA PRO A 357 17.84 22.57 11.04
C PRO A 357 17.79 21.03 10.96
N PRO A 358 17.77 20.33 12.11
CA PRO A 358 17.74 18.87 12.11
C PRO A 358 16.52 18.40 11.32
N ILE A 359 16.76 17.57 10.31
CA ILE A 359 15.71 16.93 9.53
C ILE A 359 14.91 16.05 10.48
N GLU A 360 13.61 16.29 10.61
CA GLU A 360 12.76 15.49 11.48
C GLU A 360 12.71 14.03 10.98
N PRO A 361 12.86 13.05 11.88
CA PRO A 361 12.93 11.65 11.49
C PRO A 361 11.59 11.18 10.93
N THR A 362 11.65 10.38 9.86
CA THR A 362 10.45 9.76 9.28
C THR A 362 9.88 8.73 10.25
N LYS A 363 8.61 8.87 10.64
CA LYS A 363 8.03 8.14 11.78
C LYS A 363 6.85 7.26 11.36
N LEU A 364 6.88 5.99 11.79
CA LEU A 364 5.74 5.07 11.70
C LEU A 364 5.11 4.88 13.09
N ILE A 365 3.80 5.03 13.19
CA ILE A 365 3.01 4.71 14.38
C ILE A 365 2.08 3.55 14.02
N VAL A 366 2.05 2.49 14.82
CA VAL A 366 1.26 1.27 14.58
C VAL A 366 0.48 0.89 15.83
N SER A 367 -0.85 0.84 15.72
CA SER A 367 -1.75 0.37 16.77
C SER A 367 -2.71 -0.70 16.25
N GLU A 368 -2.83 -1.80 17.01
CA GLU A 368 -3.87 -2.84 16.82
C GLU A 368 -3.88 -3.47 15.41
N CYS A 369 -2.71 -3.49 14.75
CA CYS A 369 -2.51 -4.02 13.40
C CYS A 369 -2.09 -5.50 13.40
N HIS A 370 -2.26 -6.19 12.26
CA HIS A 370 -1.81 -7.57 12.06
C HIS A 370 -0.90 -7.70 10.83
N ILE A 371 0.37 -8.07 11.03
CA ILE A 371 1.42 -8.06 9.99
C ILE A 371 1.96 -9.49 9.80
N GLU A 372 1.41 -10.22 8.81
CA GLU A 372 1.62 -11.66 8.67
C GLU A 372 2.07 -12.18 7.29
N CYS A 373 2.71 -13.35 7.28
CA CYS A 373 3.01 -14.13 6.08
C CYS A 373 3.80 -13.36 4.98
N ASN A 374 4.62 -12.37 5.35
CA ASN A 374 5.44 -11.60 4.40
C ASN A 374 6.80 -12.30 4.16
N LYS A 375 7.28 -12.25 2.92
CA LYS A 375 8.43 -13.03 2.41
C LYS A 375 9.80 -12.58 2.93
N ILE A 376 9.96 -11.32 3.30
CA ILE A 376 11.20 -10.80 3.87
C ILE A 376 10.99 -10.51 5.35
N HIS A 377 10.49 -9.32 5.73
CA HIS A 377 10.24 -8.97 7.15
C HIS A 377 8.87 -8.35 7.33
N GLY A 378 8.31 -8.39 8.54
CA GLY A 378 7.07 -7.67 8.85
C GLY A 378 7.25 -6.16 8.70
N ILE A 379 8.25 -5.58 9.38
CA ILE A 379 8.66 -4.17 9.25
C ILE A 379 10.19 -4.09 9.13
N LYS A 380 10.69 -3.15 8.32
CA LYS A 380 12.09 -2.70 8.27
C LYS A 380 12.17 -1.19 8.53
N PHE A 381 12.95 -0.78 9.52
CA PHE A 381 13.31 0.62 9.79
C PHE A 381 14.78 0.88 9.43
N CYS A 382 15.09 1.98 8.73
CA CYS A 382 16.45 2.44 8.49
C CYS A 382 16.58 3.95 8.21
N ASP A 383 17.82 4.43 8.05
CA ASP A 383 18.22 5.81 7.73
C ASP A 383 17.91 6.89 8.80
N ASP A 384 17.89 6.54 10.09
CA ASP A 384 17.35 7.38 11.17
C ASP A 384 15.85 7.68 10.99
N SER A 385 15.09 6.59 10.89
CA SER A 385 13.62 6.57 11.00
C SER A 385 13.19 6.21 12.42
N GLN A 386 12.04 6.74 12.85
CA GLN A 386 11.44 6.45 14.15
C GLN A 386 10.23 5.50 14.05
N GLY A 387 9.96 4.78 15.14
CA GLY A 387 8.80 3.89 15.23
C GLY A 387 8.15 3.82 16.62
N GLU A 388 6.83 3.81 16.65
CA GLU A 388 6.04 3.44 17.84
C GLU A 388 5.07 2.32 17.47
N ILE A 389 5.23 1.14 18.07
CA ILE A 389 4.44 -0.05 17.77
C ILE A 389 3.75 -0.52 19.05
N SER A 390 2.43 -0.64 19.02
CA SER A 390 1.60 -0.99 20.17
C SER A 390 0.52 -2.02 19.83
N LYS A 391 0.22 -2.91 20.78
CA LYS A 391 -0.91 -3.88 20.73
C LYS A 391 -1.03 -4.72 19.44
N SER A 392 0.05 -4.84 18.67
CA SER A 392 0.00 -5.36 17.30
C SER A 392 0.43 -6.82 17.24
N ILE A 393 -0.05 -7.55 16.23
CA ILE A 393 0.26 -8.98 16.04
C ILE A 393 1.18 -9.13 14.82
N PHE A 394 2.23 -9.92 14.99
CA PHE A 394 3.16 -10.31 13.95
C PHE A 394 3.21 -11.84 13.88
N GLN A 395 3.02 -12.42 12.69
CA GLN A 395 2.98 -13.88 12.56
C GLN A 395 3.54 -14.39 11.22
N LYS A 396 4.25 -15.53 11.21
CA LYS A 396 4.64 -16.29 9.99
C LYS A 396 5.47 -15.53 8.92
N ASN A 397 6.05 -14.38 9.24
CA ASN A 397 6.97 -13.69 8.32
C ASN A 397 8.25 -14.53 8.11
N GLU A 398 8.70 -14.72 6.87
CA GLU A 398 9.80 -15.64 6.48
C GLU A 398 11.21 -15.14 6.83
N GLY A 399 11.30 -13.97 7.46
CA GLY A 399 12.51 -13.43 8.09
C GLY A 399 12.22 -12.95 9.50
N HIS A 400 12.54 -11.69 9.77
CA HIS A 400 12.25 -11.04 11.06
C HIS A 400 10.82 -10.52 11.12
N ALA A 401 10.26 -10.36 12.33
CA ALA A 401 9.03 -9.60 12.48
C ALA A 401 9.31 -8.10 12.30
N ILE A 402 10.33 -7.61 13.00
CA ILE A 402 10.85 -6.24 12.91
C ILE A 402 12.37 -6.31 12.76
N ILE A 403 12.91 -5.57 11.80
CA ILE A 403 14.33 -5.22 11.76
C ILE A 403 14.51 -3.71 11.90
N CYS A 404 15.51 -3.29 12.66
CA CYS A 404 15.93 -1.91 12.81
C CYS A 404 17.41 -1.79 12.44
N THR A 405 17.74 -0.89 11.50
CA THR A 405 19.12 -0.58 11.09
C THR A 405 19.41 0.92 11.08
N ASP A 406 20.68 1.30 10.89
CA ASP A 406 21.10 2.65 10.49
C ASP A 406 20.54 3.79 11.37
N ASP A 407 20.92 3.80 12.64
CA ASP A 407 20.56 4.80 13.66
C ASP A 407 19.05 4.95 13.96
N SER A 408 18.20 4.01 13.50
CA SER A 408 16.77 4.01 13.81
C SER A 408 16.48 3.85 15.32
N ASP A 409 15.32 4.39 15.71
CA ASP A 409 14.87 4.57 17.10
C ASP A 409 13.40 4.15 17.23
N VAL A 410 13.14 3.04 17.94
CA VAL A 410 11.84 2.37 17.93
C VAL A 410 11.44 1.96 19.34
N LYS A 411 10.18 2.24 19.69
CA LYS A 411 9.51 1.73 20.88
C LYS A 411 8.48 0.66 20.47
N ILE A 412 8.57 -0.52 21.07
CA ILE A 412 7.77 -1.70 20.74
C ILE A 412 7.11 -2.21 22.02
N GLU A 413 5.79 -2.11 22.14
CA GLU A 413 5.08 -2.50 23.35
C GLU A 413 3.81 -3.33 23.13
N ARG A 414 3.46 -4.14 24.13
CA ARG A 414 2.17 -4.86 24.25
C ARG A 414 1.82 -5.74 23.03
N SER A 415 2.80 -6.12 22.22
CA SER A 415 2.63 -6.75 20.91
C SER A 415 3.01 -8.23 20.93
N VAL A 416 2.48 -9.01 19.98
CA VAL A 416 2.63 -10.47 19.91
C VAL A 416 3.45 -10.86 18.67
N PHE A 417 4.46 -11.71 18.84
CA PHE A 417 5.41 -12.10 17.79
C PHE A 417 5.54 -13.63 17.71
N SER A 418 5.18 -14.24 16.58
CA SER A 418 5.12 -15.71 16.51
C SER A 418 5.42 -16.36 15.15
N ASN A 419 5.99 -17.56 15.18
CA ASN A 419 6.19 -18.42 14.00
C ASN A 419 7.04 -17.75 12.90
N HIS A 420 7.90 -16.79 13.23
CA HIS A 420 8.83 -16.17 12.30
C HIS A 420 9.98 -17.12 11.96
N SER A 421 10.49 -17.11 10.72
CA SER A 421 11.61 -18.01 10.35
C SER A 421 12.98 -17.52 10.82
N LYS A 422 13.09 -16.28 11.30
CA LYS A 422 14.25 -15.71 12.01
C LYS A 422 13.81 -15.08 13.35
N ASN A 423 14.64 -14.23 13.96
CA ASN A 423 14.32 -13.53 15.21
C ASN A 423 13.02 -12.73 15.10
N ALA A 424 12.22 -12.64 16.17
CA ALA A 424 11.12 -11.67 16.22
C ALA A 424 11.62 -10.23 16.00
N ILE A 425 12.63 -9.81 16.76
CA ILE A 425 13.26 -8.49 16.64
C ILE A 425 14.76 -8.67 16.35
N TYR A 426 15.28 -7.97 15.34
CA TYR A 426 16.71 -7.90 15.05
C TYR A 426 17.18 -6.44 14.97
N LEU A 427 18.19 -6.11 15.77
CA LEU A 427 18.75 -4.75 15.89
C LEU A 427 20.20 -4.75 15.40
N ARG A 428 20.57 -3.78 14.56
CA ARG A 428 21.93 -3.59 14.05
C ARG A 428 22.21 -2.10 13.84
N SER A 429 23.34 -1.59 14.34
CA SER A 429 23.68 -0.16 14.20
C SER A 429 22.56 0.82 14.64
N THR A 430 21.76 0.48 15.67
CA THR A 430 20.60 1.28 16.13
C THR A 430 20.92 2.17 17.33
N LYS A 431 20.04 3.14 17.60
CA LYS A 431 19.89 3.78 18.92
C LYS A 431 19.27 2.80 19.94
N THR A 432 19.10 3.24 21.18
CA THR A 432 18.55 2.43 22.30
C THR A 432 17.07 2.10 22.08
N ILE A 433 16.79 0.98 21.43
CA ILE A 433 15.43 0.48 21.19
C ILE A 433 14.78 0.06 22.51
N THR A 434 13.50 0.40 22.68
CA THR A 434 12.71 0.01 23.87
C THR A 434 11.71 -1.09 23.51
N VAL A 435 11.73 -2.20 24.24
CA VAL A 435 10.87 -3.37 24.00
C VAL A 435 10.19 -3.78 25.31
N PHE A 436 8.89 -3.53 25.45
CA PHE A 436 8.17 -3.60 26.73
C PHE A 436 6.86 -4.40 26.70
N LYS A 437 6.66 -5.35 27.62
CA LYS A 437 5.40 -6.12 27.76
C LYS A 437 4.95 -6.87 26.50
N ASN A 438 5.89 -7.33 25.67
CA ASN A 438 5.59 -8.09 24.45
C ASN A 438 5.58 -9.60 24.72
N LYS A 439 4.86 -10.36 23.89
CA LYS A 439 4.80 -11.83 23.95
C LYS A 439 5.45 -12.42 22.70
N MET A 440 6.53 -13.17 22.85
CA MET A 440 7.30 -13.72 21.73
C MET A 440 7.41 -15.24 21.85
N HIS A 441 6.93 -15.99 20.87
CA HIS A 441 6.93 -17.46 20.95
C HIS A 441 7.18 -18.18 19.62
N ALA A 442 7.83 -19.34 19.69
CA ALA A 442 8.08 -20.22 18.53
C ALA A 442 8.69 -19.49 17.30
N ASN A 443 9.75 -18.70 17.52
CA ASN A 443 10.42 -17.93 16.47
C ASN A 443 11.81 -18.49 16.13
N GLY A 444 12.19 -18.44 14.85
CA GLY A 444 13.45 -18.96 14.32
C GLY A 444 13.65 -20.46 14.47
N LEU A 445 14.83 -20.94 14.09
CA LEU A 445 15.21 -22.34 14.22
C LEU A 445 15.21 -22.76 15.71
N GLY A 446 14.43 -23.78 16.04
CA GLY A 446 14.25 -24.24 17.43
C GLY A 446 13.33 -23.37 18.29
N GLY A 447 12.67 -22.35 17.73
CA GLY A 447 11.58 -21.60 18.37
C GLY A 447 11.99 -20.50 19.37
N LYS A 448 13.28 -20.34 19.66
CA LYS A 448 13.82 -19.46 20.73
C LYS A 448 14.44 -18.14 20.24
N ALA A 449 14.25 -17.79 18.97
CA ALA A 449 14.83 -16.60 18.37
C ALA A 449 13.93 -15.37 18.63
N HIS A 450 14.06 -14.76 19.81
CA HIS A 450 13.20 -13.64 20.22
C HIS A 450 13.81 -12.28 19.83
N ILE A 451 14.66 -11.70 20.67
CA ILE A 451 15.38 -10.46 20.41
C ILE A 451 16.85 -10.78 20.16
N ALA A 452 17.42 -10.25 19.08
CA ALA A 452 18.85 -10.34 18.80
C ALA A 452 19.44 -8.97 18.47
N VAL A 453 20.58 -8.66 19.08
CA VAL A 453 21.26 -7.37 19.00
C VAL A 453 22.66 -7.61 18.44
N ALA A 454 23.02 -6.94 17.34
CA ALA A 454 24.35 -7.03 16.76
C ALA A 454 25.36 -6.17 17.54
N ALA A 455 26.65 -6.50 17.42
CA ALA A 455 27.72 -5.85 18.18
C ALA A 455 27.97 -4.37 17.81
N ASP A 456 27.32 -3.87 16.76
CA ASP A 456 27.37 -2.47 16.31
C ASP A 456 26.14 -1.64 16.78
N ALA A 457 25.15 -2.26 17.43
CA ALA A 457 23.94 -1.59 17.91
C ALA A 457 24.07 -1.14 19.38
N ALA A 458 23.34 -0.09 19.75
CA ALA A 458 23.17 0.28 21.16
C ALA A 458 22.39 -0.82 21.94
N PRO A 459 22.57 -0.90 23.27
CA PRO A 459 21.82 -1.84 24.11
C PRO A 459 20.30 -1.69 23.96
N CYS A 460 19.59 -2.83 23.99
CA CYS A 460 18.13 -2.86 23.96
C CYS A 460 17.55 -2.77 25.38
N ALA A 461 16.66 -1.80 25.63
CA ALA A 461 15.90 -1.70 26.87
C ALA A 461 14.71 -2.68 26.83
N SER A 462 14.94 -3.92 27.27
CA SER A 462 13.96 -5.01 27.24
C SER A 462 13.40 -5.32 28.62
N GLU A 463 12.14 -4.95 28.89
CA GLU A 463 11.47 -5.13 30.18
C GLU A 463 10.10 -5.82 30.06
N GLU A 464 9.74 -6.63 31.07
CA GLU A 464 8.45 -7.32 31.21
C GLU A 464 7.98 -8.15 29.98
N ASN A 465 8.91 -8.59 29.11
CA ASN A 465 8.58 -9.41 27.93
C ASN A 465 8.44 -10.90 28.28
N GLU A 466 7.43 -11.56 27.71
CA GLU A 466 7.25 -13.01 27.77
C GLU A 466 7.97 -13.71 26.60
N PHE A 467 8.81 -14.71 26.91
CA PHE A 467 9.49 -15.56 25.94
C PHE A 467 9.07 -17.02 26.15
N LEU A 468 8.45 -17.64 25.15
CA LEU A 468 7.78 -18.97 25.26
C LEU A 468 8.18 -19.94 24.13
#